data_AF-A0A6N4SM56-F1
#
_entry.id   AF-A0A6N4SM56-F1
#
_cell.length_a   1.000
_cell.length_b   1.000
_cell.length_c   1.000
_cell.angle_alpha   90.00
_cell.angle_beta   90.00
_cell.angle_gamma   90.00
#
_symmetry.space_group_name_H-M   'P 1'
#
loop_
_entity.id
_entity.type
_entity.pdbx_description
1 polymer ?
#
loop_
_entity_poly.entity_id
_entity_poly.type
_entity_poly.pdbx_seq_one_letter_code
_entity_poly.pdbx_strand_id
1 'polypeptide(L)'
;MELFSEIEDVIVEEIKKVFELDYFSIGTVQFGGIIIVCMVKFKDETKLNSQWKEFNSYLTAKFIPTVKDDYSKWNFYVFYFSNNIVNKSLKYEIENNKFSSRKIVIDNCESITATEINNVISEHITNDKIQINVENKEISTFNKNASLANILDKLSLSKKNDEDMQNALGQIENIFKDEI
;
A
#
# COMPACT_ATOMS: atom_id res chain seq x y z
N MET A 1 4.28 -17.18 15.34
CA MET A 1 5.12 -17.71 14.26
C MET A 1 6.00 -16.56 13.82
N GLU A 2 7.32 -16.70 13.85
CA GLU A 2 8.23 -15.63 13.41
C GLU A 2 8.06 -15.42 11.90
N LEU A 3 7.78 -14.18 11.47
CA LEU A 3 7.62 -13.83 10.06
C LEU A 3 8.97 -13.56 9.39
N PHE A 4 10.00 -13.27 10.19
CA PHE A 4 11.31 -12.82 9.77
C PHE A 4 12.37 -13.88 10.06
N SER A 5 13.17 -14.22 9.05
CA SER A 5 14.35 -15.09 9.19
C SER A 5 15.61 -14.30 8.86
N GLU A 6 16.43 -14.03 9.87
CA GLU A 6 17.68 -13.26 9.72
C GLU A 6 18.70 -14.01 8.87
N ILE A 7 19.45 -13.27 8.05
CA ILE A 7 20.57 -13.78 7.24
C ILE A 7 21.87 -13.29 7.89
N GLU A 8 22.74 -14.22 8.24
CA GLU A 8 24.14 -13.92 8.53
C GLU A 8 24.95 -13.91 7.23
N ASP A 9 25.50 -12.75 6.88
CA ASP A 9 26.34 -12.56 5.69
C ASP A 9 27.53 -11.65 6.04
N VAL A 10 28.65 -11.82 5.34
CA VAL A 10 29.84 -10.97 5.48
C VAL A 10 29.48 -9.50 5.26
N ILE A 11 28.53 -9.21 4.36
CA ILE A 11 28.04 -7.86 4.08
C ILE A 11 27.41 -7.21 5.34
N VAL A 12 26.79 -8.00 6.22
CA VAL A 12 26.17 -7.49 7.47
C VAL A 12 27.23 -6.90 8.39
N GLU A 13 28.33 -7.63 8.56
CA GLU A 13 29.46 -7.19 9.39
C GLU A 13 30.21 -6.01 8.76
N GLU A 14 30.27 -5.91 7.44
CA GLU A 14 30.81 -4.74 6.74
C GLU A 14 29.94 -3.49 6.96
N ILE A 15 28.61 -3.61 6.82
CA ILE A 15 27.68 -2.49 7.00
C ILE A 15 27.77 -1.92 8.42
N LYS A 16 27.81 -2.79 9.44
CA LYS A 16 27.97 -2.37 10.85
C LYS A 16 29.28 -1.63 11.12
N LYS A 17 30.32 -1.82 10.30
CA LYS A 17 31.62 -1.11 10.41
C LYS A 17 31.63 0.21 9.66
N VAL A 18 30.93 0.28 8.53
CA VAL A 18 30.90 1.48 7.67
C VAL A 18 29.94 2.54 8.22
N PHE A 19 28.83 2.11 8.80
CA PHE A 19 27.78 3.01 9.28
C PHE A 19 27.68 3.00 10.81
N GLU A 20 27.46 4.17 11.41
CA GLU A 20 27.20 4.31 12.84
C GLU A 20 25.74 3.95 13.14
N LEU A 21 25.49 2.66 13.39
CA LEU A 21 24.16 2.09 13.58
C LEU A 21 23.98 1.61 15.04
N ASP A 22 22.81 1.91 15.61
CA ASP A 22 22.37 1.33 16.89
C ASP A 22 21.80 -0.07 16.70
N TYR A 23 21.26 -0.35 15.51
CA TYR A 23 20.71 -1.64 15.14
C TYR A 23 20.81 -1.87 13.64
N PHE A 24 21.13 -3.09 13.26
CA PHE A 24 21.09 -3.53 11.88
C PHE A 24 20.81 -5.03 11.81
N SER A 25 19.80 -5.41 11.03
CA SER A 25 19.53 -6.79 10.64
C SER A 25 19.03 -6.84 9.20
N ILE A 26 19.33 -7.94 8.52
CA ILE A 26 18.78 -8.23 7.20
C ILE A 26 18.27 -9.66 7.19
N GLY A 27 17.18 -9.91 6.49
CA GLY A 27 16.57 -11.23 6.49
C GLY A 27 15.49 -11.35 5.44
N THR A 28 14.73 -12.43 5.55
CA THR A 28 13.68 -12.76 4.60
C THR A 28 12.32 -12.93 5.27
N VAL A 29 11.27 -12.62 4.50
CA VAL A 29 9.87 -12.87 4.82
C VAL A 29 9.27 -13.68 3.68
N GLN A 30 8.58 -14.77 4.00
CA GLN A 30 7.88 -15.59 3.02
C GLN A 30 6.43 -15.10 2.86
N PHE A 31 6.13 -14.43 1.75
CA PHE A 31 4.77 -13.94 1.43
C PHE A 31 4.56 -13.84 -0.08
N GLY A 32 3.87 -14.82 -0.68
CA GLY A 32 3.75 -14.96 -2.15
C GLY A 32 5.04 -15.34 -2.88
N GLY A 33 6.19 -15.02 -2.28
CA GLY A 33 7.56 -15.38 -2.62
C GLY A 33 8.48 -14.95 -1.49
N ILE A 34 9.79 -14.97 -1.73
CA ILE A 34 10.78 -14.46 -0.78
C ILE A 34 10.83 -12.94 -0.91
N ILE A 35 10.68 -12.24 0.20
CA ILE A 35 10.80 -10.78 0.30
C ILE A 35 12.03 -10.50 1.16
N ILE A 36 12.94 -9.67 0.66
CA ILE A 36 14.11 -9.24 1.44
C ILE A 36 13.71 -8.06 2.30
N VAL A 37 14.04 -8.13 3.58
CA VAL A 37 13.77 -7.07 4.55
C VAL A 37 15.06 -6.68 5.25
N CYS A 38 15.39 -5.40 5.16
CA CYS A 38 16.46 -4.77 5.90
C CYS A 38 15.87 -3.87 6.98
N MET A 39 16.42 -3.94 8.19
CA MET A 39 16.02 -3.13 9.34
C MET A 39 17.24 -2.40 9.85
N VAL A 40 17.13 -1.08 9.93
CA VAL A 40 18.25 -0.22 10.33
C VAL A 40 17.80 0.85 11.29
N LYS A 41 18.63 1.12 12.29
CA LYS A 41 18.48 2.24 13.20
C LYS A 41 19.79 3.00 13.26
N PHE A 42 19.75 4.26 12.85
CA PHE A 42 20.89 5.17 13.02
C PHE A 42 20.87 5.71 14.44
N LYS A 43 22.06 6.13 14.91
CA LYS A 43 22.25 6.71 16.24
C LYS A 43 21.33 7.88 16.56
N ASP A 44 21.07 8.73 15.57
CA ASP A 44 20.17 9.87 15.69
C ASP A 44 19.63 10.30 14.31
N GLU A 45 18.68 11.25 14.32
CA GLU A 45 18.08 11.79 13.11
C GLU A 45 19.09 12.53 12.22
N THR A 46 20.15 13.13 12.78
CA THR A 46 21.18 13.83 12.00
C THR A 46 21.99 12.85 11.17
N LYS A 47 22.34 11.69 11.74
CA LYS A 47 22.98 10.59 11.04
C LYS A 47 22.04 9.96 10.01
N LEU A 48 20.78 9.74 10.36
CA LEU A 48 19.77 9.28 9.40
C LEU A 48 19.72 10.21 8.18
N ASN A 49 19.54 11.52 8.41
CA ASN A 49 19.44 12.53 7.36
C ASN A 49 20.66 12.56 6.43
N SER A 50 21.87 12.45 7.00
CA SER A 50 23.11 12.54 6.22
C SER A 50 23.51 11.24 5.53
N GLN A 51 23.11 10.06 6.04
CA GLN A 51 23.67 8.77 5.60
C GLN A 51 22.67 7.84 4.90
N TRP A 52 21.35 8.04 4.99
CA TRP A 52 20.38 7.07 4.47
C TRP A 52 20.52 6.79 2.96
N LYS A 53 20.92 7.79 2.16
CA LYS A 53 21.14 7.65 0.71
C LYS A 53 22.35 6.78 0.40
N GLU A 54 23.46 7.04 1.11
CA GLU A 54 24.69 6.28 0.96
C GLU A 54 24.47 4.84 1.40
N PHE A 55 23.80 4.63 2.53
CA PHE A 55 23.39 3.33 3.02
C PHE A 55 22.56 2.54 1.99
N ASN A 56 21.54 3.16 1.39
CA ASN A 56 20.76 2.51 0.33
C ASN A 56 21.61 2.16 -0.89
N SER A 57 22.48 3.08 -1.31
CA SER A 57 23.35 2.88 -2.47
C SER A 57 24.30 1.71 -2.22
N TYR A 58 24.82 1.62 -1.00
CA TYR A 58 25.68 0.53 -0.56
C TYR A 58 24.94 -0.81 -0.57
N LEU A 59 23.76 -0.90 0.05
CA LEU A 59 22.93 -2.11 0.02
C LEU A 59 22.62 -2.54 -1.42
N THR A 60 22.27 -1.59 -2.27
CA THR A 60 21.96 -1.84 -3.69
C THR A 60 23.16 -2.37 -4.45
N ALA A 61 24.35 -1.84 -4.19
CA ALA A 61 25.56 -2.22 -4.92
C ALA A 61 26.19 -3.51 -4.39
N LYS A 62 26.03 -3.83 -3.11
CA LYS A 62 26.73 -4.93 -2.44
C LYS A 62 25.84 -6.13 -2.18
N PHE A 63 24.62 -5.91 -1.71
CA PHE A 63 23.71 -6.97 -1.30
C PHE A 63 22.79 -7.42 -2.43
N ILE A 64 22.11 -6.50 -3.13
CA ILE A 64 21.12 -6.89 -4.16
C ILE A 64 21.70 -7.76 -5.29
N PRO A 65 22.98 -7.61 -5.72
CA PRO A 65 23.56 -8.51 -6.72
C PRO A 65 23.78 -9.95 -6.23
N THR A 66 23.82 -10.19 -4.91
CA THR A 66 23.98 -11.54 -4.33
C THR A 66 22.64 -12.30 -4.29
N VAL A 67 21.53 -11.58 -4.29
CA VAL A 67 20.17 -12.13 -4.37
C VAL A 67 20.01 -12.79 -5.73
N LYS A 68 19.66 -14.09 -5.75
CA LYS A 68 19.63 -14.87 -7.00
C LYS A 68 18.35 -14.65 -7.79
N ASP A 69 17.21 -14.63 -7.11
CA ASP A 69 15.91 -14.54 -7.76
C ASP A 69 15.49 -13.07 -7.99
N ASP A 70 14.89 -12.83 -9.15
CA ASP A 70 14.49 -11.47 -9.50
C ASP A 70 13.30 -10.98 -8.65
N TYR A 71 12.42 -11.88 -8.22
CA TYR A 71 11.28 -11.53 -7.38
C TYR A 71 11.74 -10.83 -6.08
N SER A 72 12.71 -11.41 -5.39
CA SER A 72 13.30 -10.86 -4.16
C SER A 72 14.01 -9.53 -4.41
N LYS A 73 14.72 -9.38 -5.55
CA LYS A 73 15.34 -8.10 -5.92
C LYS A 73 14.31 -6.99 -6.10
N TRP A 74 13.18 -7.29 -6.74
CA TRP A 74 12.08 -6.34 -6.95
C TRP A 74 11.26 -6.09 -5.68
N ASN A 75 11.25 -7.03 -4.74
CA ASN A 75 10.53 -6.95 -3.47
C ASN A 75 11.50 -6.83 -2.30
N PHE A 76 12.33 -5.79 -2.35
CA PHE A 76 13.23 -5.41 -1.28
C PHE A 76 12.69 -4.22 -0.47
N TYR A 77 12.64 -4.40 0.85
CA TYR A 77 12.20 -3.40 1.82
C TYR A 77 13.33 -2.96 2.74
N VAL A 78 13.37 -1.65 3.02
CA VAL A 78 14.27 -1.05 4.02
C VAL A 78 13.44 -0.27 5.03
N PHE A 79 13.47 -0.72 6.29
CA PHE A 79 12.83 -0.06 7.41
C PHE A 79 13.84 0.76 8.20
N TYR A 80 13.59 2.06 8.30
CA TYR A 80 14.38 3.00 9.08
C TYR A 80 13.69 3.28 10.41
N PHE A 81 14.25 2.76 11.49
CA PHE A 81 13.73 2.96 12.84
C PHE A 81 14.35 4.21 13.47
N SER A 82 13.54 4.93 14.26
CA SER A 82 13.97 6.09 15.06
C SER A 82 13.26 6.10 16.41
N ASN A 83 14.00 6.42 17.47
CA ASN A 83 13.43 6.64 18.81
C ASN A 83 12.48 7.84 18.85
N ASN A 84 12.79 8.87 18.06
CA ASN A 84 12.07 10.13 18.07
C ASN A 84 11.19 10.26 16.82
N ILE A 85 10.24 11.19 16.88
CA ILE A 85 9.49 11.63 15.70
C ILE A 85 10.47 12.22 14.68
N VAL A 86 10.56 11.59 13.51
CA VAL A 86 11.40 12.06 12.41
C VAL A 86 10.74 13.26 11.74
N ASN A 87 11.54 14.25 11.33
CA ASN A 87 11.04 15.40 10.58
C ASN A 87 10.23 14.95 9.34
N LYS A 88 9.04 15.54 9.16
CA LYS A 88 8.12 15.19 8.06
C LYS A 88 8.77 15.30 6.68
N SER A 89 9.63 16.29 6.47
CA SER A 89 10.35 16.47 5.20
C SER A 89 11.32 15.33 4.95
N LEU A 90 12.08 14.92 5.97
CA LEU A 90 13.03 13.80 5.86
C LEU A 90 12.30 12.48 5.66
N LYS A 91 11.24 12.22 6.43
CA LYS A 91 10.39 11.03 6.27
C LYS A 91 9.84 10.94 4.85
N TYR A 92 9.26 12.03 4.35
CA TYR A 92 8.76 12.11 2.98
C TYR A 92 9.86 11.87 1.94
N GLU A 93 11.05 12.44 2.14
CA GLU A 93 12.18 12.26 1.23
C GLU A 93 12.62 10.80 1.15
N ILE A 94 12.73 10.12 2.29
CA ILE A 94 13.10 8.70 2.37
C ILE A 94 12.04 7.84 1.69
N GLU A 95 10.77 7.97 2.07
CA GLU A 95 9.70 7.07 1.61
C GLU A 95 9.36 7.26 0.13
N ASN A 96 9.47 8.48 -0.41
CA ASN A 96 9.21 8.75 -1.82
C ASN A 96 10.42 8.50 -2.73
N ASN A 97 11.57 8.17 -2.16
CA ASN A 97 12.73 7.83 -2.95
C ASN A 97 12.53 6.47 -3.65
N LYS A 98 12.36 6.50 -4.97
CA LYS A 98 12.09 5.31 -5.80
C LYS A 98 13.33 4.47 -6.13
N PHE A 99 14.50 4.80 -5.61
CA PHE A 99 15.73 4.12 -5.96
C PHE A 99 15.83 2.76 -5.25
N SER A 100 15.85 1.67 -6.03
CA SER A 100 16.20 0.29 -5.64
C SER A 100 15.37 -0.44 -4.56
N SER A 101 14.54 0.24 -3.77
CA SER A 101 13.85 -0.39 -2.64
C SER A 101 12.59 0.37 -2.25
N ARG A 102 11.66 -0.34 -1.60
CA ARG A 102 10.57 0.28 -0.83
C ARG A 102 11.13 0.67 0.52
N LYS A 103 10.98 1.94 0.90
CA LYS A 103 11.56 2.50 2.13
C LYS A 103 10.44 2.98 3.02
N ILE A 104 10.54 2.67 4.30
CA ILE A 104 9.50 2.99 5.28
C ILE A 104 10.20 3.49 6.54
N VAL A 105 9.73 4.60 7.09
CA VAL A 105 10.26 5.17 8.33
C VAL A 105 9.32 4.86 9.49
N ILE A 106 9.84 4.11 10.46
CA ILE A 106 9.16 3.80 11.72
C ILE A 106 9.72 4.74 12.78
N ASP A 107 8.95 5.77 13.12
CA ASP A 107 9.30 6.75 14.14
C ASP A 107 8.70 6.38 15.51
N ASN A 108 9.18 7.04 16.56
CA ASN A 108 8.70 6.81 17.93
C ASN A 108 8.82 5.35 18.41
N CYS A 109 9.88 4.65 17.99
CA CYS A 109 10.16 3.26 18.33
C CYS A 109 11.43 3.15 19.19
N GLU A 110 11.26 3.01 20.50
CA GLU A 110 12.37 2.98 21.45
C GLU A 110 13.24 1.73 21.32
N SER A 111 12.62 0.56 21.11
CA SER A 111 13.31 -0.73 21.08
C SER A 111 12.84 -1.60 19.92
N ILE A 112 13.80 -2.20 19.21
CA ILE A 112 13.53 -3.13 18.12
C ILE A 112 13.55 -4.54 18.70
N THR A 113 12.36 -5.07 18.97
CA THR A 113 12.17 -6.44 19.46
C THR A 113 11.58 -7.31 18.35
N ALA A 114 11.63 -8.63 18.50
CA ALA A 114 10.98 -9.54 17.56
C ALA A 114 9.47 -9.25 17.39
N THR A 115 8.80 -8.76 18.43
CA THR A 115 7.39 -8.37 18.36
C THR A 115 7.21 -7.14 17.46
N GLU A 116 8.07 -6.14 17.62
CA GLU A 116 8.03 -4.91 16.82
C GLU A 116 8.33 -5.19 15.35
N ILE A 117 9.32 -6.03 15.09
CA ILE A 117 9.66 -6.53 13.76
C ILE A 117 8.44 -7.18 13.09
N ASN A 118 7.77 -8.11 13.78
CA ASN A 118 6.60 -8.79 13.25
C ASN A 118 5.42 -7.81 13.03
N ASN A 119 5.25 -6.82 13.91
CA ASN A 119 4.20 -5.80 13.74
C ASN A 119 4.41 -4.98 12.47
N VAL A 120 5.64 -4.50 12.26
CA VAL A 120 6.01 -3.69 11.08
C VAL A 120 5.87 -4.51 9.79
N ILE A 121 6.30 -5.77 9.79
CA ILE A 121 6.10 -6.69 8.66
C ILE A 121 4.61 -6.91 8.40
N SER A 122 3.83 -7.16 9.46
CA SER A 122 2.40 -7.42 9.35
C SER A 122 1.64 -6.22 8.78
N GLU A 123 2.02 -5.02 9.19
CA GLU A 123 1.37 -3.78 8.74
C GLU A 123 1.76 -3.38 7.31
N HIS A 124 3.03 -3.54 6.94
CA HIS A 124 3.54 -2.97 5.69
C HIS A 124 3.75 -3.98 4.56
N ILE A 125 3.75 -5.28 4.86
CA ILE A 125 4.02 -6.34 3.88
C ILE A 125 2.79 -7.26 3.76
N THR A 126 2.42 -7.97 4.83
CA THR A 126 1.40 -9.02 4.74
C THR A 126 -0.03 -8.49 4.85
N ASN A 127 -0.22 -7.34 5.52
CA ASN A 127 -1.51 -6.70 5.77
C ASN A 127 -2.51 -7.63 6.48
N ASP A 128 -2.04 -8.48 7.40
CA ASP A 128 -2.89 -9.48 8.08
C ASP A 128 -3.99 -8.88 8.96
N LYS A 129 -3.95 -7.57 9.21
CA LYS A 129 -4.91 -6.84 10.04
C LYS A 129 -6.10 -6.26 9.27
N ILE A 130 -6.19 -6.46 7.95
CA ILE A 130 -7.33 -5.97 7.16
C ILE A 130 -8.60 -6.74 7.54
N GLN A 131 -9.57 -6.04 8.12
CA GLN A 131 -10.92 -6.55 8.36
C GLN A 131 -11.84 -6.09 7.23
N ILE A 132 -12.28 -7.01 6.37
CA ILE A 132 -13.23 -6.70 5.30
C ILE A 132 -14.64 -7.00 5.80
N ASN A 133 -15.35 -5.94 6.18
CA ASN A 133 -16.79 -6.03 6.43
C ASN A 133 -17.52 -5.78 5.10
N VAL A 134 -17.97 -6.85 4.46
CA VAL A 134 -18.85 -6.74 3.28
C VAL A 134 -20.27 -6.55 3.80
N GLU A 135 -20.76 -5.33 3.76
CA GLU A 135 -22.21 -5.10 3.84
C GLU A 135 -22.84 -5.71 2.57
N ASN A 136 -23.49 -6.85 2.72
CA ASN A 136 -24.42 -7.34 1.72
C ASN A 136 -25.62 -6.41 1.72
N LYS A 137 -25.53 -5.29 0.99
CA LYS A 137 -26.71 -4.54 0.62
C LYS A 137 -27.56 -5.50 -0.20
N GLU A 138 -28.75 -5.82 0.30
CA GLU A 138 -29.76 -6.47 -0.53
C GLU A 138 -30.01 -5.54 -1.71
N ILE A 139 -29.45 -5.90 -2.85
CA ILE A 139 -29.75 -5.23 -4.10
C ILE A 139 -31.20 -5.58 -4.37
N SER A 140 -32.10 -4.61 -4.18
CA SER A 140 -33.50 -4.78 -4.55
C SER A 140 -33.53 -5.25 -6.00
N THR A 141 -34.26 -6.33 -6.26
CA THR A 141 -34.37 -6.89 -7.61
C THR A 141 -34.92 -5.78 -8.51
N PHE A 142 -34.21 -5.44 -9.58
CA PHE A 142 -34.68 -4.42 -10.51
C PHE A 142 -36.00 -4.89 -11.12
N ASN A 143 -37.09 -4.22 -10.76
CA ASN A 143 -38.41 -4.49 -11.32
C ASN A 143 -38.69 -3.45 -12.40
N LYS A 144 -38.86 -3.91 -13.64
CA LYS A 144 -39.25 -3.03 -14.76
C LYS A 144 -40.57 -2.35 -14.39
N ASN A 145 -40.60 -1.02 -14.40
CA ASN A 145 -41.84 -0.29 -14.22
C ASN A 145 -42.73 -0.50 -15.45
N ALA A 146 -43.79 -1.31 -15.31
CA ALA A 146 -44.68 -1.67 -16.40
C ALA A 146 -45.37 -0.45 -17.03
N SER A 147 -45.65 0.59 -16.24
CA SER A 147 -46.27 1.82 -16.72
C SER A 147 -45.32 2.60 -17.62
N LEU A 148 -44.07 2.81 -17.18
CA LEU A 148 -43.02 3.44 -18.00
C LEU A 148 -42.76 2.64 -19.28
N ALA A 149 -42.68 1.31 -19.16
CA ALA A 149 -42.51 0.42 -20.30
C ALA A 149 -43.61 0.62 -21.35
N ASN A 150 -44.86 0.64 -20.92
CA ASN A 150 -46.01 0.77 -21.81
C ASN A 150 -46.08 2.15 -22.49
N ILE A 151 -45.65 3.23 -21.82
CA ILE A 151 -45.57 4.57 -22.42
C ILE A 151 -44.49 4.58 -23.50
N LEU A 152 -43.32 4.03 -23.19
CA LEU A 152 -42.19 3.95 -24.11
C LEU A 152 -42.47 3.04 -25.31
N ASP A 153 -43.17 1.92 -25.11
CA ASP A 153 -43.53 0.98 -26.17
C ASP A 153 -44.59 1.57 -27.13
N LYS A 154 -45.45 2.48 -26.65
CA LYS A 154 -46.42 3.21 -27.48
C LYS A 154 -45.78 4.31 -28.32
N LEU A 155 -44.60 4.78 -27.94
CA LEU A 155 -43.82 5.74 -28.73
C LEU A 155 -43.07 4.98 -29.82
N SER A 156 -43.67 4.89 -31.00
CA SER A 156 -42.98 4.33 -32.17
C SER A 156 -41.67 5.08 -32.42
N LEU A 157 -40.54 4.41 -32.18
CA LEU A 157 -39.19 5.00 -32.25
C LEU A 157 -38.77 5.47 -33.67
N SER A 158 -39.63 5.30 -34.68
CA SER A 158 -39.28 5.48 -36.10
C SER A 158 -39.71 6.82 -36.71
N LYS A 159 -40.60 7.60 -36.09
CA LYS A 159 -40.94 8.97 -36.53
C LYS A 159 -41.18 9.85 -35.31
N LYS A 160 -40.15 10.57 -34.88
CA LYS A 160 -40.21 11.43 -33.70
C LYS A 160 -40.48 12.87 -34.14
N ASN A 161 -41.65 13.40 -33.81
CA ASN A 161 -41.86 14.85 -33.73
C ASN A 161 -41.78 15.28 -32.25
N ASP A 162 -41.53 16.57 -32.00
CA ASP A 162 -41.41 17.09 -30.64
C ASP A 162 -42.71 16.93 -29.84
N GLU A 163 -43.85 16.86 -30.53
CA GLU A 163 -45.18 16.72 -29.92
C GLU A 163 -45.38 15.35 -29.26
N ASP A 164 -44.94 14.26 -29.89
CA ASP A 164 -45.01 12.91 -29.33
C ASP A 164 -44.13 12.76 -28.08
N MET A 165 -42.96 13.42 -28.07
CA MET A 165 -42.05 13.43 -26.93
C MET A 165 -42.61 14.25 -25.76
N GLN A 166 -43.21 15.41 -26.02
CA GLN A 166 -43.87 16.21 -25.00
C GLN A 166 -45.09 15.49 -24.40
N ASN A 167 -45.87 14.78 -25.23
CA ASN A 167 -46.98 13.97 -24.75
C ASN A 167 -46.53 12.80 -23.87
N ALA A 168 -45.43 12.13 -24.23
CA ALA A 168 -44.84 11.08 -23.40
C ALA A 168 -44.39 11.61 -22.04
N LEU A 169 -43.69 12.74 -22.05
CA LEU A 169 -43.21 13.39 -20.83
C LEU A 169 -44.39 13.76 -19.93
N GLY A 170 -45.43 14.40 -20.47
CA GLY A 170 -46.63 14.72 -19.71
C GLY A 170 -47.36 13.49 -19.15
N GLN A 171 -47.34 12.34 -19.84
CA GLN A 171 -47.90 11.09 -19.30
C GLN A 171 -47.08 10.55 -18.13
N ILE A 172 -45.76 10.61 -18.22
CA ILE A 172 -44.85 10.20 -17.15
C ILE A 172 -45.03 11.11 -15.94
N GLU A 173 -44.97 12.42 -16.13
CA GLU A 173 -45.17 13.42 -15.06
C GLU A 173 -46.54 13.28 -14.38
N ASN A 174 -47.59 12.90 -15.12
CA ASN A 174 -48.90 12.65 -14.53
C ASN A 174 -48.98 11.39 -13.67
N ILE A 175 -48.20 10.35 -13.98
CA ILE A 175 -48.20 9.09 -13.25
C ILE A 175 -47.36 9.19 -11.98
N PHE A 176 -46.30 9.99 -12.00
CA PHE A 176 -45.34 10.14 -10.89
C PHE A 176 -45.41 11.52 -10.23
N LYS A 177 -46.59 12.16 -10.20
CA LYS A 177 -46.81 13.51 -9.65
C LYS A 177 -46.31 13.72 -8.22
N ASP A 178 -46.28 12.65 -7.43
CA ASP A 178 -45.94 12.67 -6.01
C ASP A 178 -44.53 12.12 -5.70
N GLU A 179 -43.67 11.92 -6.71
CA GLU A 179 -42.27 11.47 -6.52
C GLU A 179 -41.25 12.63 -6.42
N ILE A 180 -41.70 13.87 -6.19
CA ILE A 180 -40.84 15.03 -5.87
C ILE A 180 -41.09 15.48 -4.42
#